data_AF-A0A523AP12-F1
#
_entry.id   AF-A0A523AP12-F1
#
_cell.length_a   1.000
_cell.length_b   1.000
_cell.length_c   1.000
_cell.angle_alpha   90.00
_cell.angle_beta   90.00
_cell.angle_gamma   90.00
#
_symmetry.space_group_name_H-M   'P 1'
#
loop_
_entity.id
_entity.type
_entity.pdbx_description
1 polymer ?
#
loop_
_entity_poly.entity_id
_entity_poly.type
_entity_poly.pdbx_seq_one_letter_code
_entity_poly.pdbx_strand_id
1 'polypeptide(L)'
;MLVGFVGSVAICTLSDIFLPYLGGLALRVPMKLHICLLVHPWLVLPAVLLGIGAGLLHPTTRVPHAGHILVSTYASAYYLLSYASPSRWLPLLPWLFPLLFLAVWLPCCTSDIVFPLLFVKGEAPCSARGEQAA
;
A
#
# COMPACT_ATOMS: atom_id res chain seq x y z
N MET A 1 10.82 -14.19 -2.29
CA MET A 1 10.45 -13.29 -3.41
C MET A 1 8.99 -13.40 -3.80
N LEU A 2 8.43 -14.60 -4.08
CA LEU A 2 7.02 -14.74 -4.49
C LEU A 2 6.02 -14.13 -3.49
N VAL A 3 6.23 -14.39 -2.21
CA VAL A 3 5.42 -13.88 -1.09
C VAL A 3 5.44 -12.34 -1.02
N GLY A 4 6.63 -11.73 -1.16
CA GLY A 4 6.77 -10.26 -1.17
C GLY A 4 6.23 -9.61 -2.44
N PHE A 5 6.33 -10.29 -3.59
CA PHE A 5 5.74 -9.82 -4.85
C PHE A 5 4.20 -9.84 -4.78
N VAL A 6 3.62 -10.96 -4.36
CA VAL A 6 2.16 -11.09 -4.21
C VAL A 6 1.64 -10.13 -3.15
N GLY A 7 2.33 -10.00 -2.02
CA GLY A 7 2.00 -9.02 -0.99
C GLY A 7 2.02 -7.59 -1.52
N SER A 8 3.15 -7.15 -2.07
CA SER A 8 3.30 -5.78 -2.58
C SER A 8 2.28 -5.46 -3.67
N VAL A 9 2.09 -6.34 -4.66
CA VAL A 9 1.12 -6.11 -5.74
C VAL A 9 -0.31 -6.08 -5.20
N ALA A 10 -0.70 -7.03 -4.35
CA ALA A 10 -2.05 -7.11 -3.83
C ALA A 10 -2.39 -5.94 -2.90
N ILE A 11 -1.50 -5.61 -1.96
CA ILE A 11 -1.71 -4.54 -0.97
C ILE A 11 -1.72 -3.18 -1.66
N CYS A 12 -0.73 -2.88 -2.53
CA CYS A 12 -0.69 -1.60 -3.23
C CYS A 12 -1.89 -1.43 -4.17
N THR A 13 -2.33 -2.48 -4.87
CA THR A 13 -3.52 -2.38 -5.73
C THR A 13 -4.78 -2.09 -4.91
N LEU A 14 -4.91 -2.72 -3.73
CA LEU A 14 -6.02 -2.51 -2.82
C LEU A 14 -6.01 -1.10 -2.21
N SER A 15 -4.87 -0.64 -1.72
CA SER A 15 -4.74 0.69 -1.09
C SER A 15 -4.81 1.83 -2.09
N ASP A 16 -4.16 1.71 -3.23
CA ASP A 16 -3.89 2.85 -4.12
C ASP A 16 -5.05 3.12 -5.09
N ILE A 17 -5.88 2.10 -5.36
CA ILE A 17 -6.95 2.17 -6.37
C ILE A 17 -8.30 1.81 -5.75
N PHE A 18 -8.39 0.66 -5.07
CA PHE A 18 -9.69 0.12 -4.65
C PHE A 18 -10.33 0.96 -3.53
N LEU A 19 -9.57 1.29 -2.49
CA LEU A 19 -10.06 2.12 -1.38
C LEU A 19 -10.36 3.57 -1.77
N PRO A 20 -9.51 4.29 -2.53
CA PRO A 20 -9.86 5.63 -3.03
C PRO A 20 -11.03 5.60 -4.01
N TYR A 21 -11.20 4.54 -4.82
CA TYR A 21 -12.40 4.35 -5.64
C TYR A 21 -13.67 4.21 -4.78
N LEU A 22 -13.63 3.42 -3.71
CA LEU A 22 -14.74 3.29 -2.76
C LEU A 22 -15.04 4.62 -2.04
N GLY A 23 -14.01 5.35 -1.62
CA GLY A 23 -14.15 6.68 -1.04
C GLY A 23 -14.81 7.67 -2.02
N GLY A 24 -14.39 7.65 -3.27
CA GLY A 24 -14.99 8.42 -4.35
C GLY A 24 -16.44 8.08 -4.64
N LEU A 25 -16.77 6.79 -4.60
CA LEU A 25 -18.14 6.29 -4.75
C LEU A 25 -19.04 6.77 -3.60
N ALA A 26 -18.56 6.72 -2.36
CA ALA A 26 -19.27 7.23 -1.19
C ALA A 26 -19.58 8.74 -1.31
N LEU A 27 -18.67 9.50 -1.93
CA LEU A 27 -18.84 10.93 -2.24
C LEU A 27 -19.65 11.20 -3.53
N ARG A 28 -20.21 10.15 -4.18
CA ARG A 28 -20.95 10.21 -5.45
C ARG A 28 -20.18 10.91 -6.57
N VAL A 29 -18.86 10.76 -6.59
CA VAL A 29 -18.02 11.21 -7.70
C VAL A 29 -18.05 10.12 -8.77
N PRO A 30 -18.34 10.46 -10.05
CA PRO A 30 -18.32 9.49 -11.13
C PRO A 30 -16.88 9.09 -11.46
N MET A 31 -16.35 8.12 -10.72
CA MET A 31 -15.02 7.55 -10.94
C MET A 31 -15.14 6.30 -11.81
N LYS A 32 -14.16 6.09 -12.70
CA LYS A 32 -13.99 4.82 -13.41
C LYS A 32 -12.89 4.03 -12.72
N LEU A 33 -13.12 2.73 -12.54
CA LEU A 33 -12.13 1.86 -11.91
C LEU A 33 -10.97 1.66 -12.90
N HIS A 34 -9.83 2.29 -12.60
CA HIS A 34 -8.65 2.24 -13.46
C HIS A 34 -7.59 1.36 -12.82
N ILE A 35 -7.47 0.11 -13.30
CA ILE A 35 -6.53 -0.85 -12.75
C ILE A 35 -5.15 -0.57 -13.35
N CYS A 36 -4.30 0.16 -12.62
CA CYS A 36 -2.94 0.51 -13.08
C CYS A 36 -2.10 -0.72 -13.46
N LEU A 37 -2.33 -1.87 -12.82
CA LEU A 37 -1.64 -3.12 -13.15
C LEU A 37 -1.97 -3.64 -14.57
N LEU A 38 -3.20 -3.47 -15.05
CA LEU A 38 -3.64 -3.93 -16.37
C LEU A 38 -3.36 -2.89 -17.46
N VAL A 39 -3.51 -1.61 -17.14
CA VAL A 39 -3.37 -0.53 -18.13
C VAL A 39 -1.91 -0.12 -18.29
N HIS A 40 -1.17 -0.01 -17.18
CA HIS A 40 0.21 0.46 -17.16
C HIS A 40 1.11 -0.48 -16.34
N PRO A 41 1.22 -1.76 -16.73
CA PRO A 41 2.10 -2.72 -16.05
C PRO A 41 3.55 -2.25 -16.04
N TRP A 42 3.98 -1.50 -17.05
CA TRP A 42 5.33 -0.95 -17.17
C TRP A 42 5.68 0.08 -16.08
N LEU A 43 4.71 0.73 -15.44
CA LEU A 43 4.98 1.59 -14.27
C LEU A 43 4.97 0.79 -12.97
N VAL A 44 4.07 -0.19 -12.86
CA VAL A 44 3.87 -0.94 -11.61
C VAL A 44 4.98 -1.97 -11.38
N LEU A 45 5.39 -2.71 -12.41
CA LEU A 45 6.46 -3.72 -12.30
C LEU A 45 7.79 -3.16 -11.78
N PRO A 46 8.36 -2.07 -12.34
CA PRO A 46 9.62 -1.52 -11.83
C PRO A 46 9.47 -0.96 -10.42
N ALA A 47 8.31 -0.38 -10.05
CA ALA A 47 8.06 0.07 -8.69
C ALA A 47 8.05 -1.11 -7.69
N VAL A 48 7.42 -2.22 -8.05
CA VAL A 48 7.40 -3.45 -7.24
C VAL A 48 8.81 -4.06 -7.14
N LEU A 49 9.56 -4.13 -8.25
CA LEU A 49 10.93 -4.64 -8.26
C LEU A 49 11.87 -3.77 -7.42
N LEU A 50 11.73 -2.45 -7.50
CA LEU A 50 12.48 -1.51 -6.65
C LEU A 50 12.11 -1.66 -5.18
N GLY A 51 10.82 -1.82 -4.86
CA GLY A 51 10.37 -2.06 -3.49
C GLY A 51 10.95 -3.36 -2.90
N ILE A 52 10.90 -4.45 -3.65
CA ILE A 52 11.50 -5.74 -3.26
C ILE A 52 13.02 -5.61 -3.13
N GLY A 53 13.68 -4.97 -4.10
CA GLY A 53 15.13 -4.75 -4.09
C GLY A 53 15.58 -3.91 -2.90
N ALA A 54 14.88 -2.82 -2.59
CA ALA A 54 15.15 -1.98 -1.43
C ALA A 54 14.97 -2.74 -0.12
N GLY A 55 13.93 -3.58 -0.01
CA GLY A 55 13.72 -4.43 1.17
C GLY A 55 14.78 -5.53 1.36
N LEU A 56 15.41 -5.98 0.27
CA LEU A 56 16.50 -6.96 0.32
C LEU A 56 17.84 -6.31 0.66
N LEU A 57 18.11 -5.11 0.15
CA LEU A 57 19.35 -4.38 0.40
C LEU A 57 19.41 -3.79 1.81
N HIS A 58 18.28 -3.25 2.29
CA HIS A 58 18.14 -2.72 3.64
C HIS A 58 16.92 -3.37 4.34
N PRO A 59 17.12 -4.50 5.05
CA PRO A 59 16.05 -5.18 5.78
C PRO A 59 15.59 -4.41 7.03
N THR A 60 16.19 -3.26 7.33
CA THR A 60 15.78 -2.36 8.40
C THR A 60 14.41 -1.76 8.09
N THR A 61 13.38 -2.32 8.74
CA THR A 61 11.95 -2.16 8.42
C THR A 61 11.45 -0.72 8.28
N ARG A 62 12.07 0.28 8.92
CA ARG A 62 11.53 1.66 8.94
C ARG A 62 11.58 2.38 7.59
N VAL A 63 12.68 2.25 6.84
CA VAL A 63 12.88 3.00 5.59
C VAL A 63 12.01 2.47 4.44
N PRO A 64 12.00 1.17 4.12
CA PRO A 64 11.12 0.65 3.06
C PRO A 64 9.64 0.75 3.45
N HIS A 65 9.29 0.63 4.73
CA HIS A 65 7.91 0.81 5.21
C HIS A 65 7.43 2.26 5.05
N ALA A 66 8.22 3.25 5.48
CA ALA A 66 7.89 4.66 5.28
C ALA A 66 7.82 5.02 3.78
N GLY A 67 8.74 4.48 2.97
CA GLY A 67 8.74 4.66 1.51
C GLY A 67 7.46 4.14 0.87
N HIS A 68 7.04 2.92 1.20
CA HIS A 68 5.77 2.36 0.72
C HIS A 68 4.56 3.23 1.10
N ILE A 69 4.44 3.64 2.38
CA ILE A 69 3.30 4.47 2.82
C ILE A 69 3.23 5.77 2.03
N LEU A 70 4.37 6.46 1.86
CA LEU A 70 4.42 7.71 1.12
C LEU A 70 4.03 7.54 -0.34
N VAL A 71 4.54 6.51 -1.02
CA VAL A 71 4.21 6.21 -2.41
C VAL A 71 2.72 5.88 -2.58
N SER A 72 2.15 5.05 -1.70
CA SER A 72 0.73 4.68 -1.73
C SER A 72 -0.20 5.86 -1.42
N THR A 73 0.20 6.73 -0.48
CA THR A 73 -0.52 7.98 -0.18
C THR A 73 -0.50 8.92 -1.38
N TYR A 74 0.66 9.05 -2.03
CA TYR A 74 0.80 9.86 -3.23
C TYR A 74 -0.07 9.31 -4.38
N ALA A 75 0.00 8.01 -4.66
CA ALA A 75 -0.80 7.37 -5.70
C ALA A 75 -2.31 7.56 -5.47
N SER A 76 -2.78 7.32 -4.25
CA SER A 76 -4.19 7.50 -3.86
C SER A 76 -4.64 8.96 -4.02
N ALA A 77 -3.79 9.91 -3.65
CA ALA A 77 -4.10 11.34 -3.76
C ALA A 77 -4.24 11.73 -5.23
N TYR A 78 -3.28 11.35 -6.08
CA TYR A 78 -3.35 11.63 -7.53
C TYR A 78 -4.54 10.95 -8.20
N TYR A 79 -4.90 9.75 -7.78
CA TYR A 79 -6.10 9.07 -8.27
C TYR A 79 -7.36 9.88 -7.98
N LEU A 80 -7.55 10.32 -6.73
CA LEU A 80 -8.70 11.14 -6.34
C LEU A 80 -8.69 12.51 -7.05
N LEU A 81 -7.53 13.16 -7.16
CA LEU A 81 -7.39 14.43 -7.87
C LEU A 81 -7.71 14.32 -9.36
N SER A 82 -7.35 13.21 -10.02
CA SER A 82 -7.62 13.00 -11.44
C SER A 82 -9.12 12.98 -11.79
N TYR A 83 -9.97 12.59 -10.82
CA TYR A 83 -11.42 12.58 -10.96
C TYR A 83 -12.11 13.77 -10.26
N ALA A 84 -11.36 14.62 -9.58
CA ALA A 84 -11.90 15.81 -8.94
C ALA A 84 -12.26 16.87 -10.00
N SER A 85 -13.55 17.04 -10.28
CA SER A 85 -13.98 18.12 -11.18
C SER A 85 -13.72 19.51 -10.55
N PRO A 86 -13.51 20.58 -11.33
CA PRO A 86 -13.19 21.92 -10.82
C PRO A 86 -14.18 22.46 -9.79
N SER A 87 -15.46 22.09 -9.86
CA SER A 87 -16.50 22.51 -8.92
C SER A 87 -16.57 21.70 -7.62
N ARG A 88 -15.93 20.52 -7.57
CA ARG A 88 -15.99 19.58 -6.43
C ARG A 88 -14.68 19.46 -5.67
N TRP A 89 -13.60 20.08 -6.12
CA TRP A 89 -12.27 19.96 -5.47
C TRP A 89 -12.25 20.52 -4.04
N LEU A 90 -12.89 21.67 -3.81
CA LEU A 90 -12.89 22.38 -2.53
C LEU A 90 -13.69 21.64 -1.44
N PRO A 91 -14.91 21.14 -1.70
CA PRO A 91 -15.63 20.31 -0.72
C PRO A 91 -15.04 18.91 -0.55
N LEU A 92 -14.20 18.43 -1.49
CA LEU A 92 -13.49 17.15 -1.36
C LEU A 92 -12.28 17.25 -0.41
N LEU A 93 -11.67 18.43 -0.32
CA LEU A 93 -10.44 18.67 0.46
C LEU A 93 -10.50 18.20 1.93
N PRO A 94 -11.56 18.50 2.73
CA PRO A 94 -11.65 18.01 4.11
C PRO A 94 -11.88 16.50 4.19
N TRP A 95 -12.47 15.88 3.16
CA TRP A 95 -12.68 14.43 3.10
C TRP A 95 -11.46 13.68 2.58
N LEU A 96 -10.59 14.34 1.82
CA LEU A 96 -9.36 13.79 1.27
C LEU A 96 -8.47 13.23 2.38
N PHE A 97 -8.23 14.01 3.44
CA PHE A 97 -7.36 13.63 4.54
C PHE A 97 -7.80 12.33 5.26
N PRO A 98 -9.03 12.21 5.78
CA PRO A 98 -9.48 10.97 6.43
C PRO A 98 -9.60 9.81 5.43
N LEU A 99 -9.95 10.05 4.17
CA LEU A 99 -10.01 8.99 3.16
C LEU A 99 -8.63 8.41 2.85
N LEU A 100 -7.61 9.25 2.66
CA LEU A 100 -6.23 8.81 2.43
C LEU A 100 -5.67 8.10 3.66
N PHE A 101 -5.92 8.66 4.84
CA PHE A 101 -5.50 8.04 6.08
C PHE A 101 -6.10 6.66 6.24
N LEU A 102 -7.41 6.50 6.03
CA LEU A 102 -8.07 5.21 6.14
C LEU A 102 -7.69 4.25 5.02
N ALA A 103 -7.56 4.76 3.79
CA ALA A 103 -7.21 3.98 2.59
C ALA A 103 -5.78 3.44 2.63
N VAL A 104 -4.84 4.19 3.20
CA VAL A 104 -3.46 3.74 3.28
C VAL A 104 -3.24 2.99 4.58
N TRP A 105 -3.55 3.55 5.75
CA TRP A 105 -3.15 2.93 7.02
C TRP A 105 -3.84 1.60 7.29
N LEU A 106 -5.12 1.41 6.94
CA LEU A 106 -5.80 0.14 7.19
C LEU A 106 -5.15 -1.04 6.45
N PRO A 107 -5.08 -1.08 5.11
CA PRO A 107 -4.51 -2.23 4.40
C PRO A 107 -3.01 -2.40 4.68
N CYS A 108 -2.30 -1.28 4.80
CA CYS A 108 -0.86 -1.21 4.98
C CYS A 108 -0.44 -1.76 6.36
N CYS A 109 -1.06 -1.28 7.44
CA CYS A 109 -0.81 -1.79 8.80
C CYS A 109 -1.36 -3.21 9.00
N THR A 110 -2.51 -3.55 8.39
CA THR A 110 -3.07 -4.91 8.46
C THR A 110 -2.11 -5.90 7.80
N SER A 111 -1.54 -5.54 6.66
CA SER A 111 -0.60 -6.41 5.96
C SER A 111 0.69 -6.66 6.73
N ASP A 112 1.22 -5.64 7.42
CA ASP A 112 2.44 -5.73 8.22
C ASP A 112 2.28 -6.66 9.43
N ILE A 113 1.05 -6.84 9.92
CA ILE A 113 0.71 -7.77 11.01
C ILE A 113 0.38 -9.17 10.46
N VAL A 114 -0.37 -9.25 9.36
CA VAL A 114 -0.84 -10.51 8.79
C VAL A 114 0.29 -11.32 8.15
N PHE A 115 1.23 -10.67 7.45
CA PHE A 115 2.33 -11.39 6.78
C PHE A 115 3.23 -12.17 7.76
N PRO A 116 3.72 -11.59 8.86
CA PRO A 116 4.50 -12.33 9.87
C PRO A 116 3.70 -13.45 10.52
N LEU A 117 2.43 -13.20 10.89
CA LEU A 117 1.57 -14.19 11.54
C LEU A 117 1.23 -15.38 10.63
N LEU A 118 1.10 -15.16 9.32
CA LEU A 118 0.84 -16.22 8.36
C LEU A 118 2.06 -17.15 8.19
N PHE A 119 3.27 -16.61 8.32
CA PHE A 119 4.54 -17.36 8.15
C PHE A 119 5.13 -17.89 9.46
N VAL A 120 4.71 -17.39 10.62
CA VAL A 120 5.07 -17.92 11.95
C VAL A 120 4.26 -19.18 12.33
N LYS A 121 3.35 -19.65 11.48
CA LYS A 121 2.51 -20.84 11.75
C LYS A 121 3.25 -22.18 11.54
N GLY A 122 4.48 -22.26 12.02
CA GLY A 122 5.35 -23.45 11.90
C GLY A 122 6.42 -23.64 12.97
N GLU A 123 6.61 -22.71 13.92
CA GLU A 123 7.54 -22.94 15.04
C GLU A 123 6.78 -22.83 16.36
N ALA A 124 6.64 -23.98 17.03
CA ALA A 124 6.32 -24.04 18.44
C ALA A 124 7.27 -23.12 19.24
N PRO A 125 6.84 -22.59 20.40
CA PRO A 125 7.73 -21.81 21.25
C PRO A 125 8.84 -22.72 21.78
N CYS A 126 10.01 -22.71 21.14
CA CYS A 126 11.22 -23.22 21.75
C CYS A 126 11.96 -22.05 22.41
N SER A 127 11.87 -22.06 23.74
CA SER A 127 12.65 -21.27 24.67
C SER A 127 14.15 -21.19 24.30
N ALA A 128 14.71 -19.98 24.39
CA ALA A 128 16.10 -19.63 24.72
C ALA A 128 17.27 -20.28 23.94
N ARG A 129 17.90 -19.49 23.05
CA ARG A 129 19.37 -19.40 22.84
C ARG A 129 19.62 -18.16 21.95
N GLY A 130 20.12 -17.03 22.44
CA GLY A 130 21.52 -16.86 22.86
C GLY A 130 22.43 -16.95 21.64
N GLU A 131 22.67 -15.83 20.93
CA GLU A 131 23.99 -15.39 20.41
C GLU A 131 23.81 -14.16 19.49
N GLN A 132 23.93 -12.96 20.07
CA GLN A 132 24.54 -11.84 19.37
C GLN A 132 26.05 -12.16 19.36
N ALA A 133 26.57 -12.66 18.25
CA ALA A 133 28.01 -12.85 18.07
C ALA A 133 28.61 -11.59 17.44
N ALA A 134 29.55 -11.01 18.19
CA ALA A 134 30.82 -10.39 17.79
C ALA A 134 30.94 -9.75 16.39
#